data_AF-A0A356JBA0-F1
#
_entry.id   AF-A0A356JBA0-F1
#
_cell.length_a   1.000
_cell.length_b   1.000
_cell.length_c   1.000
_cell.angle_alpha   90.00
_cell.angle_beta   90.00
_cell.angle_gamma   90.00
#
_symmetry.space_group_name_H-M   'P 1'
#
loop_
_entity.id
_entity.type
_entity.pdbx_description
1 polymer ?
#
loop_
_entity_poly.entity_id
_entity_poly.type
_entity_poly.pdbx_seq_one_letter_code
_entity_poly.pdbx_strand_id
1 'polypeptide(L)'
;MEEQKQDQQMPSGGMGGESKDVQENKLWALLSYFGVLVLIPLLAKRDSKFVQFHAKQGLILFIGEFFIWIPVFGWILGIIILVLWIMGIISVLSGNMKPLPIVGELAAKINI
;
A
#
# COMPACT_ATOMS: atom_id res chain seq x y z
N MET A 1 -8.55 12.18 37.69
CA MET A 1 -7.15 12.25 37.22
C MET A 1 -6.65 10.82 37.37
N GLU A 2 -6.57 9.99 36.34
CA GLU A 2 -6.26 10.19 34.92
C GLU A 2 -7.18 9.24 34.11
N GLU A 3 -8.11 9.77 33.31
CA GLU A 3 -8.01 9.76 31.84
C GLU A 3 -7.71 8.39 31.21
N GLN A 4 -8.81 7.68 30.91
CA GLN A 4 -9.15 7.22 29.56
C GLN A 4 -7.99 6.96 28.58
N LYS A 5 -7.75 5.70 28.25
CA LYS A 5 -7.81 5.28 26.84
C LYS A 5 -8.62 3.99 26.74
N GLN A 6 -9.82 4.19 26.21
CA GLN A 6 -10.89 3.24 26.04
C GLN A 6 -10.44 1.97 25.31
N ASP A 7 -10.80 0.84 25.91
CA ASP A 7 -11.32 -0.30 25.19
C ASP A 7 -12.40 0.17 24.21
N GLN A 8 -12.20 -0.07 22.92
CA GLN A 8 -13.31 -0.10 21.98
C GLN A 8 -13.10 -1.21 20.96
N GLN A 9 -13.23 -2.43 21.45
CA GLN A 9 -13.77 -3.50 20.63
C GLN A 9 -15.29 -3.31 20.62
N MET A 10 -15.87 -3.04 19.44
CA MET A 10 -17.32 -2.97 19.21
C MET A 10 -17.69 -3.83 18.00
N PRO A 11 -18.93 -4.37 17.97
CA PRO A 11 -19.28 -5.62 17.30
C PRO A 11 -19.62 -5.50 15.81
N SER A 12 -19.68 -6.64 15.14
CA SER A 12 -19.96 -6.81 13.70
C SER A 12 -21.37 -6.38 13.26
N GLY A 13 -21.49 -5.72 12.09
CA GLY A 13 -22.76 -5.49 11.39
C GLY A 13 -22.55 -4.91 9.97
N GLY A 14 -23.27 -5.44 8.96
CA GLY A 14 -23.02 -5.25 7.53
C GLY A 14 -23.41 -3.91 6.88
N MET A 15 -22.92 -3.75 5.64
CA MET A 15 -23.03 -2.63 4.67
C MET A 15 -22.39 -1.28 5.05
N GLY A 16 -21.10 -1.14 4.70
CA GLY A 16 -20.71 -0.12 3.73
C GLY A 16 -19.87 1.09 4.16
N GLY A 17 -19.28 1.12 5.36
CA GLY A 17 -18.37 2.21 5.77
C GLY A 17 -16.89 1.81 5.72
N GLU A 18 -16.05 2.58 5.01
CA GLU A 18 -14.58 2.44 5.10
C GLU A 18 -14.09 2.74 6.53
N SER A 19 -13.02 2.09 6.99
CA SER A 19 -12.46 2.40 8.32
C SER A 19 -11.93 3.84 8.40
N LYS A 20 -11.86 4.44 9.61
CA LYS A 20 -11.32 5.80 9.80
C LYS A 20 -9.90 5.95 9.23
N ASP A 21 -9.04 4.94 9.44
CA ASP A 21 -7.67 4.92 8.90
C ASP A 21 -7.66 5.03 7.37
N VAL A 22 -8.55 4.31 6.70
CA VAL A 22 -8.67 4.34 5.22
C VAL A 22 -9.15 5.71 4.75
N GLN A 23 -10.20 6.26 5.39
CA GLN A 23 -10.78 7.55 5.00
C GLN A 23 -9.78 8.70 5.12
N GLU A 24 -9.02 8.74 6.22
CA GLU A 24 -8.06 9.81 6.52
C GLU A 24 -6.76 9.69 5.72
N ASN A 25 -6.38 8.47 5.31
CA ASN A 25 -5.06 8.21 4.72
C ASN A 25 -5.07 7.74 3.26
N LYS A 26 -6.20 7.81 2.54
CA LYS A 26 -6.28 7.40 1.12
C LYS A 26 -5.26 8.08 0.21
N LEU A 27 -5.02 9.38 0.38
CA LEU A 27 -4.00 10.10 -0.39
C LEU A 27 -2.57 9.61 -0.07
N TRP A 28 -2.27 9.37 1.21
CA TRP A 28 -0.96 8.84 1.62
C TRP A 28 -0.70 7.44 1.06
N ALA A 29 -1.72 6.59 1.03
CA ALA A 29 -1.63 5.28 0.40
C ALA A 29 -1.44 5.38 -1.12
N LEU A 30 -2.08 6.34 -1.81
CA LEU A 30 -1.87 6.56 -3.25
C LEU A 30 -0.42 6.94 -3.57
N LEU A 31 0.18 7.85 -2.80
CA LEU A 31 1.58 8.28 -2.98
C LEU A 31 2.58 7.12 -2.96
N SER A 32 2.21 6.02 -2.30
CA SER A 32 3.04 4.81 -2.23
C SER A 32 3.34 4.21 -3.60
N TYR A 33 2.51 4.46 -4.60
CA TYR A 33 2.66 3.90 -5.94
C TYR A 33 3.35 4.85 -6.93
N PHE A 34 3.86 6.01 -6.50
CA PHE A 34 4.48 6.99 -7.41
C PHE A 34 6.00 7.04 -7.24
N GLY A 35 6.67 5.95 -7.61
CA GLY A 35 8.13 5.84 -7.64
C GLY A 35 8.78 6.24 -6.32
N VAL A 36 9.75 7.16 -6.38
CA VAL A 36 10.50 7.63 -5.20
C VAL A 36 9.62 8.25 -4.10
N LEU A 37 8.41 8.73 -4.44
CA LEU A 37 7.49 9.29 -3.45
C LEU A 37 7.08 8.27 -2.40
N VAL A 38 7.20 6.97 -2.66
CA VAL A 38 6.91 5.90 -1.69
C VAL A 38 7.64 6.05 -0.36
N LEU A 39 8.82 6.68 -0.36
CA LEU A 39 9.60 6.90 0.85
C LEU A 39 8.88 7.84 1.83
N ILE A 40 8.07 8.77 1.33
CA ILE A 40 7.33 9.74 2.15
C ILE A 40 6.27 9.04 3.01
N PRO A 41 5.24 8.35 2.46
CA PRO A 41 4.26 7.65 3.29
C PRO A 41 4.89 6.53 4.12
N LEU A 42 5.91 5.85 3.60
CA LEU A 42 6.61 4.78 4.33
C LEU A 42 7.22 5.29 5.64
N LEU A 43 7.84 6.48 5.62
CA LEU A 43 8.51 7.05 6.78
C LEU A 43 7.60 7.94 7.64
N ALA A 44 6.65 8.66 7.03
CA ALA A 44 5.81 9.65 7.70
C ALA A 44 4.51 9.08 8.29
N LYS A 45 4.03 7.93 7.80
CA LYS A 45 2.75 7.32 8.19
C LYS A 45 2.92 5.90 8.72
N ARG A 46 3.76 5.75 9.75
CA ARG A 46 4.07 4.46 10.40
C ARG A 46 2.95 3.90 11.26
N ASP A 47 2.06 4.76 11.72
CA ASP A 47 0.89 4.46 12.55
C ASP A 47 -0.30 3.94 11.73
N SER A 48 -0.35 4.25 10.43
CA SER A 48 -1.43 3.80 9.54
C SER A 48 -1.13 2.42 8.96
N LYS A 49 -1.94 1.43 9.34
CA LYS A 49 -1.83 0.07 8.79
C LYS A 49 -2.17 0.06 7.29
N PHE A 50 -3.17 0.84 6.89
CA PHE A 50 -3.56 0.97 5.49
C PHE A 50 -2.43 1.56 4.63
N VAL A 51 -1.79 2.64 5.10
CA VAL A 51 -0.66 3.25 4.37
C VAL A 51 0.54 2.31 4.35
N GLN A 52 0.91 1.70 5.48
CA GLN A 52 2.06 0.79 5.52
C GLN A 52 1.87 -0.44 4.63
N PHE A 53 0.65 -0.95 4.49
CA PHE A 53 0.34 -2.01 3.54
C PHE A 53 0.69 -1.58 2.11
N HIS A 54 0.15 -0.46 1.64
CA HIS A 54 0.38 0.03 0.28
C HIS A 54 1.81 0.54 0.05
N ALA A 55 2.44 1.13 1.07
CA ALA A 55 3.82 1.61 1.02
C ALA A 55 4.82 0.47 0.83
N LYS A 56 4.62 -0.68 1.50
CA LYS A 56 5.47 -1.86 1.31
C LYS A 56 5.34 -2.44 -0.11
N GLN A 57 4.13 -2.49 -0.66
CA GLN A 57 3.92 -2.94 -2.05
C GLN A 57 4.51 -1.97 -3.07
N GLY A 58 4.28 -0.68 -2.86
CA GLY A 58 4.84 0.40 -3.67
C GLY A 58 6.37 0.38 -3.67
N LEU A 59 7.00 0.08 -2.53
CA LEU A 59 8.46 0.02 -2.42
C LEU A 59 9.03 -1.12 -3.26
N ILE A 60 8.38 -2.30 -3.25
CA ILE A 60 8.78 -3.42 -4.10
C ILE A 60 8.62 -3.06 -5.59
N LEU A 61 7.51 -2.41 -5.97
CA LEU A 61 7.32 -1.95 -7.36
C LEU A 61 8.38 -0.94 -7.77
N PHE A 62 8.67 0.05 -6.92
CA PHE A 62 9.72 1.05 -7.16
C PHE A 62 11.10 0.42 -7.33
N ILE A 63 11.45 -0.59 -6.53
CA ILE A 63 12.70 -1.35 -6.73
C ILE A 63 12.67 -2.10 -8.07
N GLY A 64 11.52 -2.67 -8.45
CA GLY A 64 11.32 -3.34 -9.74
C GLY A 64 11.54 -2.42 -10.95
N GLU A 65 11.19 -1.14 -10.84
CA GLU A 65 11.33 -0.15 -11.92
C GLU A 65 12.79 0.00 -12.41
N PHE A 66 13.79 -0.26 -11.57
CA PHE A 66 15.19 -0.19 -11.99
C PHE A 66 15.59 -1.27 -13.02
N PHE A 67 14.85 -2.37 -13.11
CA PHE A 67 15.15 -3.48 -14.00
C PHE A 67 14.50 -3.35 -15.39
N ILE A 68 13.61 -2.36 -15.60
CA ILE A 68 12.91 -2.18 -16.88
C ILE A 68 13.84 -1.76 -18.03
N TRP A 69 15.02 -1.24 -17.70
CA TRP A 69 16.04 -0.77 -18.66
C TRP A 69 16.81 -1.90 -19.34
N ILE A 70 16.63 -3.16 -18.91
CA ILE A 70 17.25 -4.32 -19.54
C ILE A 70 16.50 -4.65 -20.84
N PRO A 71 17.16 -4.68 -22.02
CA PRO A 71 16.49 -4.99 -23.29
C PRO A 71 15.77 -6.35 -23.25
N VAL A 72 14.62 -6.44 -23.92
CA VAL A 72 13.73 -7.62 -23.99
C VAL A 72 13.11 -7.99 -22.62
N PHE A 73 13.92 -8.41 -21.65
CA PHE A 73 13.43 -8.84 -20.32
C PHE A 73 12.81 -7.70 -19.52
N GLY A 74 13.47 -6.54 -19.48
CA GLY A 74 12.99 -5.36 -18.76
C GLY A 74 11.70 -4.79 -19.37
N TRP A 75 11.50 -4.93 -20.68
CA TRP A 75 10.26 -4.49 -21.33
C TRP A 75 9.07 -5.35 -20.93
N ILE A 76 9.24 -6.68 -20.92
CA ILE A 76 8.21 -7.61 -20.43
C ILE A 76 7.91 -7.33 -18.96
N LEU A 77 8.96 -7.15 -18.15
CA LEU A 77 8.82 -6.77 -16.74
C LEU A 77 8.09 -5.43 -16.58
N GLY A 78 8.35 -4.45 -17.45
CA GLY A 78 7.67 -3.16 -17.44
C GLY A 78 6.16 -3.29 -17.64
N ILE A 79 5.71 -4.18 -18.52
CA ILE A 79 4.27 -4.48 -18.68
C ILE A 79 3.69 -5.12 -17.42
N ILE A 80 4.41 -6.06 -16.80
CA ILE A 80 3.98 -6.68 -15.54
C ILE A 80 3.87 -5.63 -14.43
N ILE A 81 4.89 -4.78 -14.27
CA ILE A 81 4.90 -3.69 -13.29
C ILE A 81 3.74 -2.73 -13.54
N LEU A 82 3.45 -2.37 -14.79
CA LEU A 82 2.33 -1.50 -15.13
C LEU A 82 0.99 -2.11 -14.70
N VAL A 83 0.76 -3.40 -14.94
CA VAL A 83 -0.45 -4.09 -14.49
C VAL A 83 -0.57 -4.09 -12.96
N LEU A 84 0.51 -4.43 -12.26
CA LEU A 84 0.55 -4.44 -10.81
C LEU A 84 0.36 -3.04 -10.21
N TRP A 85 0.90 -2.02 -10.85
CA TRP A 85 0.71 -0.61 -10.49
C TRP A 85 -0.76 -0.20 -10.57
N ILE A 86 -1.44 -0.51 -11.69
CA ILE A 86 -2.89 -0.25 -11.85
C ILE A 86 -3.70 -0.97 -10.77
N MET A 87 -3.40 -2.25 -10.52
CA MET A 87 -4.05 -3.03 -9.46
C MET A 87 -3.85 -2.39 -8.08
N GLY A 88 -2.66 -1.85 -7.81
CA GLY A 88 -2.33 -1.16 -6.56
C GLY A 88 -3.18 0.08 -6.37
N ILE A 89 -3.27 0.94 -7.40
CA ILE A 89 -4.11 2.13 -7.40
C ILE A 89 -5.59 1.76 -7.19
N ILE A 90 -6.11 0.77 -7.92
CA ILE A 90 -7.49 0.30 -7.75
C ILE A 90 -7.75 -0.17 -6.32
N SER A 91 -6.80 -0.90 -5.72
CA SER A 91 -6.91 -1.37 -4.34
C SER A 91 -7.03 -0.21 -3.35
N VAL A 92 -6.20 0.83 -3.50
CA VAL A 92 -6.27 2.04 -2.67
C VAL A 92 -7.59 2.77 -2.83
N LEU A 93 -8.02 3.00 -4.07
CA LEU A 93 -9.27 3.72 -4.37
C LEU A 93 -10.49 2.98 -3.81
N SER A 94 -10.44 1.65 -3.83
CA SER A 94 -11.47 0.78 -3.25
C SER A 94 -11.38 0.63 -1.72
N GLY A 95 -10.41 1.28 -1.06
CA GLY A 95 -10.21 1.20 0.38
C GLY A 95 -9.78 -0.17 0.90
N ASN A 96 -9.25 -1.03 0.03
CA ASN A 96 -8.93 -2.42 0.34
C ASN A 96 -7.43 -2.64 0.45
N MET A 97 -7.00 -3.51 1.37
CA MET A 97 -5.63 -3.99 1.46
C MET A 97 -5.48 -5.33 0.71
N LYS A 98 -5.62 -5.31 -0.62
CA LYS A 98 -5.47 -6.51 -1.45
C LYS A 98 -4.02 -6.71 -1.88
N PRO A 99 -3.41 -7.86 -1.59
CA PRO A 99 -2.04 -8.11 -2.00
C PRO A 99 -1.95 -8.30 -3.51
N LEU A 100 -1.17 -7.46 -4.18
CA LEU A 100 -0.68 -7.71 -5.53
C LEU A 100 0.00 -9.09 -5.69
N PRO A 101 -0.22 -9.79 -6.81
CA PRO A 101 0.47 -11.05 -7.12
C PRO A 101 1.99 -10.90 -7.04
N ILE A 102 2.69 -11.85 -6.39
CA ILE A 102 4.14 -11.87 -6.14
C ILE A 102 4.62 -10.74 -5.22
N VAL A 103 4.28 -9.49 -5.53
CA VAL A 103 4.65 -8.28 -4.78
C VAL A 103 4.12 -8.30 -3.35
N GLY A 104 2.91 -8.81 -3.12
CA GLY A 104 2.32 -8.93 -1.78
C GLY A 104 3.11 -9.84 -0.85
N GLU A 105 3.63 -10.95 -1.36
CA GLU A 105 4.43 -11.88 -0.58
C GLU A 105 5.80 -11.29 -0.22
N LEU A 106 6.42 -10.55 -1.15
CA LEU A 106 7.67 -9.82 -0.90
C LEU A 106 7.46 -8.67 0.10
N ALA A 107 6.39 -7.89 -0.08
CA ALA A 107 6.02 -6.80 0.81
C ALA A 107 5.75 -7.27 2.24
N ALA A 108 5.13 -8.43 2.42
CA ALA A 108 4.85 -9.01 3.73
C ALA A 108 6.12 -9.37 4.54
N LYS A 109 7.27 -9.54 3.87
CA LYS A 109 8.56 -9.81 4.52
C LYS A 109 9.26 -8.55 5.05
N ILE A 110 8.78 -7.36 4.69
CA ILE A 110 9.38 -6.10 5.12
C ILE A 110 8.92 -5.77 6.55
N ASN A 111 9.84 -5.92 7.51
CA ASN A 111 9.60 -5.60 8.92
C ASN A 111 10.02 -4.16 9.25
N ILE A 112 9.07 -3.26 9.09
CA ILE A 112 9.14 -1.81 9.39
C ILE A 112 7.76 -1.32 9.81
#